data_AF-A0ABD0VI77-F1
#
_entry.id   AF-A0ABD0VI77-F1
#
_cell.length_a   1.000
_cell.length_b   1.000
_cell.length_c   1.000
_cell.angle_alpha   90.00
_cell.angle_beta   90.00
_cell.angle_gamma   90.00
#
_symmetry.space_group_name_H-M   'P 1'
#
loop_
_entity.id
_entity.type
_entity.pdbx_description
1 polymer ?
#
loop_
_entity_poly.entity_id
_entity_poly.type
_entity_poly.pdbx_seq_one_letter_code
_entity_poly.pdbx_strand_id
1 'polypeptide(L)'
;MEVDSVNCECCGLREECTEEYIRQVKANFEGKWLCGLCSEAVRDEIKNGWKKEYNGTEAALKAHMSFCSKYKTNPAILVADGMRLMLRRRSRDLSASTAASVSSSSSKK
;
A
#
# COMPACT_ATOMS: atom_id res chain seq x y z
N MET A 1 22.20 -23.59 -11.54
CA MET A 1 20.89 -23.33 -10.93
C MET A 1 20.19 -22.35 -11.85
N GLU A 2 19.02 -22.73 -12.36
CA GLU A 2 18.16 -21.80 -13.12
C GLU A 2 17.51 -20.81 -12.16
N VAL A 3 17.46 -19.56 -12.60
CA VAL A 3 16.98 -18.41 -11.83
C VAL A 3 15.93 -17.70 -12.66
N ASP A 4 14.77 -17.46 -12.06
CA ASP A 4 13.64 -16.78 -12.67
C ASP A 4 13.38 -15.44 -12.00
N SER A 5 12.94 -14.48 -12.82
CA SER A 5 12.40 -13.21 -12.34
C SER A 5 10.92 -13.35 -12.04
N VAL A 6 10.52 -13.17 -10.78
CA VAL A 6 9.13 -13.33 -10.33
C VAL A 6 8.66 -12.14 -9.51
N ASN A 7 7.38 -11.78 -9.67
CA ASN A 7 6.75 -10.68 -8.95
C ASN A 7 5.93 -11.21 -7.77
N CYS A 8 6.19 -10.67 -6.58
CA CYS A 8 5.42 -10.96 -5.37
C CYS A 8 3.93 -10.61 -5.58
N GLU A 9 3.04 -11.57 -5.31
CA GLU A 9 1.59 -11.38 -5.48
C GLU A 9 0.99 -10.42 -4.44
N CYS A 10 1.70 -10.18 -3.34
CA CYS A 10 1.30 -9.27 -2.28
C CYS A 10 1.63 -7.80 -2.61
N CYS A 11 2.92 -7.48 -2.79
CA CYS A 11 3.42 -6.11 -2.91
C CYS A 11 3.95 -5.75 -4.31
N GLY A 12 4.01 -6.70 -5.25
CA GLY A 12 4.50 -6.49 -6.61
C GLY A 12 6.02 -6.40 -6.75
N LEU A 13 6.78 -6.50 -5.66
CA LEU A 13 8.24 -6.51 -5.69
C LEU A 13 8.74 -7.65 -6.58
N ARG A 14 9.67 -7.34 -7.48
CA ARG A 14 10.32 -8.30 -8.36
C ARG A 14 11.61 -8.80 -7.72
N GLU A 15 11.78 -10.11 -7.68
CA GLU A 15 12.99 -10.78 -7.19
C GLU A 15 13.49 -11.80 -8.22
N GLU A 16 14.80 -12.03 -8.24
CA GLU A 16 15.44 -13.12 -8.98
C GLU A 16 15.63 -14.29 -8.01
N CYS A 17 15.01 -15.43 -8.29
CA CYS A 17 14.98 -16.58 -7.38
C CYS A 17 15.16 -17.88 -8.13
N THR A 18 15.74 -18.89 -7.46
CA THR A 18 15.82 -20.23 -8.04
C THR A 18 14.44 -20.86 -8.13
N GLU A 19 14.21 -21.68 -9.16
CA GLU A 19 12.92 -22.38 -9.34
C GLU A 19 12.52 -23.19 -8.10
N GLU A 20 13.48 -23.87 -7.46
CA GLU A 20 13.20 -24.66 -6.25
C GLU A 20 12.73 -23.79 -5.09
N TYR A 21 13.33 -22.60 -4.90
CA TYR A 21 12.88 -21.67 -3.88
C TYR A 21 11.47 -21.14 -4.19
N ILE A 22 11.18 -20.83 -5.46
CA ILE A 22 9.84 -20.44 -5.91
C ILE A 22 8.80 -21.51 -5.59
N ARG A 23 9.10 -22.77 -5.91
CA ARG A 23 8.23 -23.91 -5.65
C ARG A 23 7.99 -24.11 -4.15
N GLN A 24 9.04 -23.97 -3.34
CA GLN A 24 8.95 -24.11 -1.88
C GLN A 24 8.06 -23.02 -1.26
N VAL A 25 8.25 -21.76 -1.65
CA VAL A 25 7.42 -20.64 -1.15
C VAL A 25 5.96 -20.85 -1.56
N LYS A 26 5.69 -21.19 -2.83
CA LYS A 26 4.33 -21.49 -3.29
C LYS A 26 3.68 -22.62 -2.49
N ALA A 27 4.42 -23.68 -2.16
CA ALA A 27 3.89 -24.77 -1.35
C ALA A 27 3.50 -24.33 0.08
N ASN A 28 4.17 -23.33 0.63
CA ASN A 28 3.92 -22.82 1.98
C ASN A 28 2.76 -21.80 2.05
N PHE A 29 2.36 -21.22 0.92
CA PHE A 29 1.47 -20.04 0.86
C PHE A 29 0.35 -20.20 -0.19
N GLU A 30 -0.35 -21.34 -0.21
CA GLU A 30 -1.50 -21.60 -1.09
C GLU A 30 -1.22 -21.45 -2.60
N GLY A 31 -0.02 -21.82 -3.03
CA GLY A 31 0.40 -21.68 -4.42
C GLY A 31 0.82 -20.27 -4.81
N LYS A 32 0.76 -19.31 -3.88
CA LYS A 32 1.12 -17.91 -4.14
C LYS A 32 2.61 -17.68 -3.91
N TRP A 33 3.23 -16.94 -4.81
CA TRP A 33 4.60 -16.47 -4.62
C TRP A 33 4.63 -15.18 -3.79
N LEU A 34 5.45 -15.19 -2.75
CA LEU A 34 5.72 -14.04 -1.88
C LEU A 34 7.21 -13.72 -1.90
N CYS A 35 7.55 -12.43 -1.92
CA CYS A 35 8.94 -12.01 -1.71
C CYS A 35 9.44 -12.39 -0.31
N GLY A 36 10.76 -12.35 -0.11
CA GLY A 36 11.36 -12.71 1.19
C GLY A 36 10.75 -11.96 2.37
N LEU A 37 10.50 -10.65 2.21
CA LEU A 37 9.92 -9.81 3.27
C LEU A 37 8.46 -10.15 3.59
N CYS A 38 7.61 -10.32 2.57
CA CYS A 38 6.22 -10.72 2.79
C CYS A 38 6.12 -12.13 3.38
N SER A 39 7.01 -13.04 2.97
CA SER A 39 7.08 -14.40 3.51
C SER A 39 7.42 -14.43 5.00
N GLU A 40 8.34 -13.57 5.46
CA GLU A 40 8.64 -13.44 6.91
C GLU A 40 7.47 -12.79 7.67
N ALA A 41 6.87 -11.73 7.12
CA ALA A 41 5.75 -11.05 7.75
C ALA A 41 4.55 -11.99 7.98
N VAL A 42 4.16 -12.78 6.97
CA VAL A 42 3.09 -13.77 7.11
C VAL A 42 3.46 -14.85 8.14
N ARG A 43 4.71 -15.32 8.15
CA ARG A 43 5.17 -16.30 9.15
C ARG A 43 5.11 -15.76 10.58
N ASP A 44 5.43 -14.49 10.78
CA ASP A 44 5.34 -13.86 12.10
C ASP A 44 3.89 -13.62 12.52
N GLU A 45 2.99 -13.28 11.59
CA GLU A 45 1.54 -13.24 11.85
C GLU A 45 0.99 -14.62 12.26
N ILE A 46 1.47 -15.70 11.66
CA ILE A 46 1.10 -17.08 12.04
C ILE A 46 1.62 -17.42 13.45
N LYS A 47 2.87 -17.09 13.77
CA LYS A 47 3.46 -17.37 15.10
C LYS A 47 2.80 -16.57 16.21
N ASN A 48 2.46 -15.30 15.94
CA ASN A 48 1.94 -14.36 16.93
C ASN A 48 0.40 -14.33 16.97
N GLY A 49 -0.27 -15.00 16.05
CA GLY A 49 -1.73 -15.08 15.96
C GLY A 49 -2.35 -15.84 17.13
N TRP A 50 -3.17 -15.14 17.93
CA TRP A 50 -3.84 -15.63 19.14
C TRP A 50 -4.78 -16.84 18.93
N LYS A 51 -5.19 -17.15 17.69
CA LYS A 51 -6.13 -18.23 17.40
C LYS A 51 -5.44 -19.35 16.64
N LYS A 52 -5.18 -20.45 17.34
CA LYS A 52 -4.91 -21.80 16.78
C LYS A 52 -6.16 -22.34 16.07
N GLU A 53 -6.64 -21.63 15.06
CA GLU A 53 -7.69 -22.14 14.19
C GLU A 53 -7.04 -22.91 13.03
N TYR A 54 -7.73 -23.92 12.53
CA TYR A 54 -7.21 -24.90 11.55
C TYR A 54 -6.73 -24.29 10.21
N ASN A 55 -6.93 -22.98 9.98
CA ASN A 55 -6.55 -22.24 8.77
C ASN A 55 -5.62 -21.04 9.05
N GLY A 56 -4.72 -21.13 10.02
CA GLY A 56 -3.85 -20.01 10.42
C GLY A 56 -3.02 -19.40 9.29
N THR A 57 -2.52 -20.21 8.35
CA THR A 57 -1.73 -19.74 7.20
C THR A 57 -2.57 -18.92 6.23
N GLU A 58 -3.77 -19.38 5.88
CA GLU A 58 -4.69 -18.69 4.98
C GLU A 58 -5.16 -17.37 5.55
N ALA A 59 -5.57 -17.40 6.82
CA ALA A 59 -6.04 -16.22 7.51
C ALA A 59 -4.96 -15.13 7.59
N ALA A 60 -3.73 -15.52 7.95
CA ALA A 60 -2.58 -14.61 8.00
C ALA A 60 -2.24 -14.08 6.61
N LEU A 61 -2.14 -14.95 5.61
CA LEU A 61 -1.84 -14.54 4.24
C LEU A 61 -2.88 -13.55 3.70
N LYS A 62 -4.18 -13.82 3.92
CA LYS A 62 -5.27 -12.93 3.51
C LYS A 62 -5.22 -11.58 4.24
N ALA A 63 -4.93 -11.59 5.54
CA ALA A 63 -4.77 -10.36 6.33
C ALA A 63 -3.60 -9.51 5.80
N HIS A 64 -2.45 -10.13 5.59
CA HIS A 64 -1.25 -9.47 5.07
C HIS A 64 -1.47 -8.88 3.66
N MET A 65 -2.04 -9.66 2.73
CA MET A 65 -2.35 -9.16 1.38
C MET A 65 -3.33 -7.98 1.41
N SER A 66 -4.34 -8.05 2.28
CA SER A 66 -5.29 -6.95 2.48
C SER A 66 -4.60 -5.69 3.02
N PHE A 67 -3.62 -5.85 3.93
CA PHE A 67 -2.81 -4.74 4.44
C PHE A 67 -1.94 -4.11 3.34
N CYS A 68 -1.13 -4.91 2.64
CA CYS A 68 -0.24 -4.41 1.59
C CYS A 68 -1.00 -3.74 0.44
N SER A 69 -2.20 -4.22 0.11
CA SER A 69 -3.04 -3.61 -0.94
C SER A 69 -3.35 -2.13 -0.70
N LYS A 70 -3.41 -1.70 0.57
CA LYS A 70 -3.69 -0.30 0.96
C LYS A 70 -2.53 0.64 0.67
N TYR A 71 -1.31 0.11 0.61
CA TYR A 71 -0.08 0.88 0.48
C TYR A 71 0.67 0.57 -0.83
N LYS A 72 -0.02 0.02 -1.82
CA LYS A 72 0.52 -0.15 -3.19
C LYS A 72 0.86 1.18 -3.87
N THR A 73 0.38 2.30 -3.32
CA THR A 73 0.72 3.63 -3.82
C THR A 73 2.07 4.06 -3.27
N ASN A 74 2.90 4.62 -4.15
CA ASN A 74 4.14 5.27 -3.74
C ASN A 74 3.79 6.35 -2.69
N PRO A 75 4.38 6.33 -1.48
CA PRO A 75 4.07 7.30 -0.43
C PRO A 75 4.24 8.75 -0.90
N ALA A 76 5.11 9.00 -1.87
CA ALA A 76 5.27 10.32 -2.50
C ALA A 76 3.98 10.81 -3.20
N ILE A 77 3.14 9.92 -3.72
CA ILE A 77 1.84 10.28 -4.33
C ILE A 77 0.89 10.80 -3.27
N LEU A 78 0.80 10.12 -2.12
CA LEU A 78 -0.06 10.56 -1.01
C LEU A 78 0.39 11.93 -0.48
N VAL A 79 1.70 12.16 -0.37
CA VAL A 79 2.28 13.46 -0.01
C VAL A 79 1.93 14.52 -1.04
N ALA A 80 2.10 14.22 -2.33
CA ALA A 80 1.79 15.15 -3.42
C ALA A 80 0.29 15.50 -3.46
N ASP A 81 -0.61 14.55 -3.22
CA ASP A 81 -2.05 14.80 -3.11
C ASP A 81 -2.39 15.68 -1.91
N GLY A 82 -1.74 15.45 -0.77
CA GLY A 82 -1.84 16.34 0.39
C GLY A 82 -1.43 17.77 0.06
N MET A 83 -0.28 17.96 -0.59
CA MET A 83 0.19 19.28 -1.04
C MET A 83 -0.79 19.93 -2.02
N ARG A 84 -1.31 19.16 -2.99
CA ARG A 84 -2.28 19.64 -3.97
C ARG A 84 -3.58 20.12 -3.30
N LEU A 85 -4.08 19.40 -2.30
CA LEU A 85 -5.27 19.80 -1.54
C LEU A 85 -5.03 21.08 -0.73
N MET A 86 -3.86 21.23 -0.11
CA MET A 86 -3.49 22.44 0.63
C MET A 86 -3.46 23.67 -0.29
N LEU A 87 -2.82 23.55 -1.47
CA LEU A 87 -2.77 24.63 -2.46
C LEU A 87 -4.16 24.99 -2.99
N ARG A 88 -5.03 23.99 -3.29
CA ARG A 88 -6.41 24.24 -3.73
C ARG A 88 -7.25 24.96 -2.67
N ARG A 89 -7.15 24.57 -1.40
CA ARG A 89 -7.85 25.26 -0.29
C ARG A 89 -7.40 26.71 -0.19
N ARG A 90 -6.10 26.95 -0.15
CA ARG A 90 -5.51 28.29 -0.08
C ARG A 90 -5.94 29.19 -1.24
N SER A 91 -5.97 28.65 -2.46
CA SER A 91 -6.45 29.40 -3.64
C SER A 91 -7.92 29.81 -3.51
N ARG A 92 -8.77 28.96 -2.94
CA ARG A 92 -10.19 29.25 -2.74
C ARG A 92 -10.38 30.32 -1.67
N ASP A 93 -9.63 30.24 -0.58
CA ASP A 93 -9.66 31.24 0.50
C ASP A 93 -9.19 32.61 0.00
N LEU A 94 -8.15 32.64 -0.84
CA LEU A 94 -7.71 33.86 -1.51
C LEU A 94 -8.79 34.42 -2.45
N SER A 95 -9.43 33.58 -3.27
CA SER A 95 -10.52 34.01 -4.17
C SER A 95 -11.73 34.58 -3.42
N ALA A 96 -12.10 33.98 -2.29
CA ALA A 96 -13.19 34.45 -1.44
C ALA A 96 -12.84 35.77 -0.75
N SER A 97 -11.59 35.92 -0.32
CA SER A 97 -11.08 37.15 0.27
C SER A 97 -11.04 38.30 -0.75
N THR A 98 -10.61 38.03 -1.99
CA THR A 98 -10.69 39.01 -3.08
C THR A 98 -12.13 39.33 -3.47
N ALA A 99 -13.04 38.36 -3.46
CA ALA A 99 -14.46 38.60 -3.74
C ALA A 99 -15.10 39.50 -2.66
N ALA A 100 -14.73 39.32 -1.38
CA ALA A 100 -15.21 40.15 -0.28
C ALA A 100 -14.62 41.57 -0.29
N SER A 101 -13.38 41.74 -0.74
CA SER A 101 -12.76 43.06 -0.86
C SER A 101 -13.29 43.87 -2.06
N VAL A 102 -13.66 43.21 -3.17
CA VAL A 102 -14.32 43.90 -4.30
C VAL A 102 -15.78 44.28 -3.99
N SER A 103 -16.50 43.51 -3.17
CA SER A 103 -17.87 43.84 -2.77
C SER A 103 -17.94 44.96 -1.74
N SER A 104 -16.92 45.10 -0.87
CA SER A 104 -16.87 46.17 0.13
C SER A 104 -16.42 47.53 -0.43
N SER A 105 -15.78 47.55 -1.59
CA SER A 105 -15.35 48.76 -2.29
C SER A 105 -16.41 49.33 -3.23
N SER A 106 -17.39 48.54 -3.67
CA SER A 106 -18.48 48.98 -4.56
C SER A 106 -19.70 49.56 -3.82
N SER A 107 -19.82 49.37 -2.49
CA SER A 107 -20.87 49.97 -1.66
C SER A 107 -20.53 51.37 -1.10
N LYS A 108 -19.42 51.99 -1.56
CA LYS A 108 -18.91 53.27 -1.04
C LYS A 108 -18.99 54.42 -2.05
N LYS A 109 -19.80 54.29 -3.10
CA LYS A 109 -20.03 55.32 -4.12
C LYS A 109 -21.48 55.76 -4.15
#